data_AF-A0A930FS43-F1
#
_entry.id   AF-A0A930FS43-F1
#
_cell.length_a   1.000
_cell.length_b   1.000
_cell.length_c   1.000
_cell.angle_alpha   90.00
_cell.angle_beta   90.00
_cell.angle_gamma   90.00
#
_symmetry.space_group_name_H-M   'P 1'
#
loop_
_entity.id
_entity.type
_entity.pdbx_description
1 polymer ?
#
loop_
_entity_poly.entity_id
_entity_poly.type
_entity_poly.pdbx_seq_one_letter_code
_entity_poly.pdbx_strand_id
1 'polypeptide(L)'
;SVYGGLNTVASNKADQNDGMANTVVGTLNKTEGANGALVFGAGNSVTHSFGTAPTDENGNSMNEYWGDTILFEGQGYASGTGQLSHDELRKAMGLAMSTGGGSVVTMGNGNTSDYAVHSQIIGSGNILTGTANTPSINNTINGYGNTGRNVERMSMMGTGNNISGSTADVVIGDYHHMDGGKNNVILGSMATEKKTVEKTYTMKDASGNVIL
;
A
#
# COMPACT_ATOMS: atom_id res chain seq x y z
N SER A 1 6.89 -6.02 12.21
CA SER A 1 6.17 -6.64 13.34
C SER A 1 4.89 -7.31 12.88
N VAL A 2 4.60 -8.49 13.41
CA VAL A 2 3.36 -9.22 13.10
C VAL A 2 2.71 -9.63 14.41
N TYR A 3 1.43 -9.30 14.59
CA TYR A 3 0.63 -9.71 15.73
C TYR A 3 -0.68 -10.36 15.24
N GLY A 4 -1.00 -11.54 15.77
CA GLY A 4 -2.14 -12.36 15.33
C GLY A 4 -1.74 -13.51 14.40
N GLY A 5 -2.72 -14.20 13.80
CA GLY A 5 -2.52 -15.52 13.18
C GLY A 5 -2.55 -15.53 11.65
N LEU A 6 -1.68 -16.36 11.06
CA LEU A 6 -1.64 -16.65 9.61
C LEU A 6 -1.40 -15.42 8.73
N ASN A 7 -0.72 -14.40 9.25
CA ASN A 7 -0.27 -13.27 8.43
C ASN A 7 1.00 -13.65 7.66
N THR A 8 1.13 -13.12 6.45
CA THR A 8 2.29 -13.30 5.58
C THR A 8 2.98 -11.96 5.37
N VAL A 9 4.29 -11.92 5.64
CA VAL A 9 5.19 -10.84 5.22
C VAL A 9 6.24 -11.49 4.33
N ALA A 10 6.12 -11.28 3.02
CA ALA A 10 6.96 -11.92 2.01
C ALA A 10 7.80 -10.91 1.24
N SER A 11 8.94 -11.38 0.74
CA SER A 11 9.72 -10.68 -0.26
C SER A 11 9.29 -11.16 -1.65
N ASN A 12 9.30 -10.26 -2.63
CA ASN A 12 8.99 -10.58 -4.03
C ASN A 12 10.24 -10.67 -4.93
N LYS A 13 11.42 -10.23 -4.45
CA LYS A 13 12.70 -10.31 -5.17
C LYS A 13 13.88 -10.53 -4.23
N ALA A 14 14.85 -11.33 -4.68
CA ALA A 14 16.02 -11.71 -3.87
C ALA A 14 16.90 -10.52 -3.44
N ASP A 15 16.95 -9.45 -4.24
CA ASP A 15 17.87 -8.31 -4.04
C ASP A 15 17.17 -7.01 -3.63
N GLN A 16 15.89 -7.07 -3.23
CA GLN A 16 15.18 -5.92 -2.67
C GLN A 16 15.03 -6.06 -1.15
N ASN A 17 15.34 -5.00 -0.41
CA ASN A 17 15.04 -4.93 1.03
C ASN A 17 13.52 -4.85 1.21
N ASP A 18 12.88 -6.01 1.27
CA ASP A 18 11.43 -6.15 1.41
C ASP A 18 11.02 -6.36 2.87
N GLY A 19 9.83 -5.89 3.23
CA GLY A 19 9.27 -6.08 4.56
C GLY A 19 9.85 -5.12 5.61
N MET A 20 10.69 -4.17 5.20
CA MET A 20 11.30 -3.20 6.10
C MET A 20 10.22 -2.34 6.74
N ALA A 21 10.21 -2.34 8.08
CA ALA A 21 9.24 -1.62 8.92
C ALA A 21 7.76 -1.90 8.64
N ASN A 22 7.42 -3.05 8.04
CA ASN A 22 6.02 -3.46 7.93
C ASN A 22 5.47 -3.82 9.31
N THR A 23 4.25 -3.36 9.61
CA THR A 23 3.51 -3.71 10.82
C THR A 23 2.17 -4.30 10.43
N VAL A 24 1.89 -5.51 10.90
CA VAL A 24 0.66 -6.24 10.61
C VAL A 24 0.01 -6.69 11.92
N VAL A 25 -1.26 -6.36 12.12
CA VAL A 25 -2.03 -6.71 13.31
C VAL A 25 -3.38 -7.30 12.89
N GLY A 26 -3.61 -8.57 13.19
CA GLY A 26 -4.86 -9.27 12.91
C GLY A 26 -4.64 -10.64 12.28
N THR A 27 -5.47 -11.04 11.33
CA THR A 27 -5.41 -12.41 10.76
C THR A 27 -5.42 -12.43 9.24
N LEU A 28 -4.66 -13.36 8.67
CA LEU A 28 -4.66 -13.62 7.21
C LEU A 28 -4.37 -12.38 6.36
N ASN A 29 -3.61 -11.43 6.89
CA ASN A 29 -3.14 -10.29 6.11
C ASN A 29 -1.87 -10.67 5.35
N LYS A 30 -1.70 -10.09 4.17
CA LYS A 30 -0.53 -10.29 3.31
C LYS A 30 0.15 -8.95 3.05
N THR A 31 1.44 -8.88 3.32
CA THR A 31 2.32 -7.87 2.72
C THR A 31 3.38 -8.59 1.89
N GLU A 32 3.61 -8.15 0.66
CA GLU A 32 4.58 -8.78 -0.25
C GLU A 32 5.26 -7.73 -1.11
N GLY A 33 6.59 -7.64 -1.05
CA GLY A 33 7.32 -6.59 -1.75
C GLY A 33 6.78 -5.21 -1.36
N ALA A 34 6.77 -4.92 -0.06
CA ALA A 34 6.24 -3.68 0.48
C ALA A 34 7.09 -3.23 1.65
N ASN A 35 7.31 -1.91 1.77
CA ASN A 35 8.04 -1.29 2.88
C ASN A 35 7.20 -0.20 3.56
N GLY A 36 7.31 -0.11 4.89
CA GLY A 36 6.54 0.84 5.69
C GLY A 36 5.03 0.58 5.71
N ALA A 37 4.58 -0.60 5.28
CA ALA A 37 3.16 -0.93 5.26
C ALA A 37 2.61 -1.10 6.68
N LEU A 38 1.44 -0.52 6.95
CA LEU A 38 0.75 -0.60 8.24
C LEU A 38 -0.63 -1.22 8.04
N VAL A 39 -0.81 -2.46 8.48
CA VAL A 39 -2.02 -3.25 8.23
C VAL A 39 -2.71 -3.64 9.53
N PHE A 40 -4.00 -3.34 9.63
CA PHE A 40 -4.86 -3.74 10.76
C PHE A 40 -6.14 -4.41 10.28
N GLY A 41 -6.47 -5.59 10.82
CA GLY A 41 -7.72 -6.29 10.58
C GLY A 41 -7.54 -7.65 9.92
N ALA A 42 -8.40 -8.04 8.98
CA ALA A 42 -8.41 -9.39 8.43
C ALA A 42 -8.41 -9.44 6.89
N GLY A 43 -7.59 -10.32 6.32
CA GLY A 43 -7.63 -10.58 4.87
C GLY A 43 -7.19 -9.42 3.99
N ASN A 44 -6.47 -8.43 4.53
CA ASN A 44 -5.96 -7.32 3.71
C ASN A 44 -4.72 -7.76 2.93
N SER A 45 -4.52 -7.22 1.74
CA SER A 45 -3.34 -7.44 0.91
C SER A 45 -2.69 -6.12 0.53
N VAL A 46 -1.40 -5.96 0.80
CA VAL A 46 -0.58 -4.81 0.37
C VAL A 46 0.63 -5.33 -0.37
N THR A 47 0.71 -5.08 -1.67
CA THR A 47 1.74 -5.62 -2.55
C THR A 47 2.41 -4.55 -3.41
N HIS A 48 3.68 -4.79 -3.78
CA HIS A 48 4.46 -3.92 -4.65
C HIS A 48 4.46 -2.44 -4.22
N SER A 49 4.57 -2.21 -2.91
CA SER A 49 4.46 -0.88 -2.31
C SER A 49 5.84 -0.35 -1.95
N PHE A 50 6.43 0.39 -2.88
CA PHE A 50 7.73 1.05 -2.73
C PHE A 50 7.64 2.49 -3.21
N GLY A 51 8.29 3.39 -2.48
CA GLY A 51 8.52 4.75 -2.91
C GLY A 51 9.76 4.84 -3.80
N THR A 52 10.02 6.04 -4.29
CA THR A 52 11.24 6.37 -5.03
C THR A 52 12.05 7.34 -4.19
N ALA A 53 13.16 6.87 -3.63
CA ALA A 53 14.07 7.74 -2.89
C ALA A 53 14.72 8.77 -3.85
N PRO A 54 15.03 9.98 -3.36
CA PRO A 54 15.72 10.99 -4.16
C PRO A 54 17.18 10.59 -4.41
N THR A 55 17.85 11.36 -5.28
CA THR A 55 19.31 11.37 -5.37
C THR A 55 19.87 12.58 -4.63
N ASP A 56 21.11 12.50 -4.15
CA ASP A 56 21.82 13.66 -3.61
C ASP A 56 22.27 14.63 -4.73
N GLU A 57 22.95 15.71 -4.34
CA GLU A 57 23.50 16.72 -5.26
C GLU A 57 24.54 16.17 -6.26
N ASN A 58 25.13 15.03 -5.96
CA ASN A 58 26.13 14.35 -6.78
C ASN A 58 25.52 13.21 -7.62
N GLY A 59 24.20 12.99 -7.52
CA GLY A 59 23.49 11.93 -8.24
C GLY A 59 23.53 10.55 -7.56
N ASN A 60 24.04 10.44 -6.33
CA ASN A 60 24.08 9.18 -5.60
C ASN A 60 22.69 8.81 -5.08
N SER A 61 22.42 7.50 -5.01
CA SER A 61 21.15 6.96 -4.52
C SER A 61 21.01 7.18 -3.02
N MET A 62 20.03 7.97 -2.61
CA MET A 62 19.73 8.10 -1.18
C MET A 62 19.15 6.82 -0.60
N ASN A 63 18.52 5.96 -1.42
CA ASN A 63 18.01 4.68 -0.93
C ASN A 63 19.14 3.78 -0.43
N GLU A 64 20.25 3.75 -1.17
CA GLU A 64 21.45 2.98 -0.80
C GLU A 64 22.11 3.59 0.44
N TYR A 65 22.31 4.91 0.45
CA TYR A 65 22.89 5.61 1.59
C TYR A 65 22.12 5.35 2.89
N TRP A 66 20.79 5.51 2.87
CA TRP A 66 19.97 5.24 4.06
C TRP A 66 19.95 3.76 4.42
N GLY A 67 19.90 2.86 3.42
CA GLY A 67 19.97 1.42 3.63
C GLY A 67 21.26 0.99 4.35
N ASP A 68 22.41 1.46 3.88
CA ASP A 68 23.72 1.21 4.47
C ASP A 68 23.83 1.82 5.86
N THR A 69 23.34 3.04 6.04
CA THR A 69 23.31 3.72 7.34
C THR A 69 22.48 2.91 8.35
N ILE A 70 21.28 2.48 7.98
CA ILE A 70 20.39 1.71 8.87
C ILE A 70 20.99 0.34 9.20
N LEU A 71 21.62 -0.32 8.22
CA LEU A 71 22.17 -1.66 8.41
C LEU A 71 23.51 -1.64 9.16
N PHE A 72 24.52 -0.95 8.64
CA PHE A 72 25.90 -1.00 9.14
C PHE A 72 26.09 -0.12 10.38
N GLU A 73 25.67 1.16 10.33
CA GLU A 73 25.79 2.04 11.49
C GLU A 73 24.78 1.66 12.58
N GLY A 74 23.62 1.10 12.21
CA GLY A 74 22.68 0.53 13.16
C GLY A 74 23.25 -0.67 13.94
N GLN A 75 23.94 -1.58 13.24
CA GLN A 75 24.69 -2.67 13.88
C GLN A 75 25.83 -2.14 14.74
N GLY A 76 26.59 -1.17 14.25
CA GLY A 76 27.66 -0.51 15.00
C GLY A 76 27.15 0.12 16.29
N TYR A 77 26.02 0.83 16.25
CA TYR A 77 25.39 1.40 17.43
C TYR A 77 25.01 0.31 18.45
N ALA A 78 24.41 -0.80 18.00
CA ALA A 78 24.06 -1.92 18.87
C ALA A 78 25.28 -2.63 19.48
N SER A 79 26.42 -2.67 18.78
CA SER A 79 27.68 -3.22 19.29
C SER A 79 28.56 -2.23 20.05
N GLY A 80 28.14 -0.96 20.18
CA GLY A 80 28.91 0.10 20.84
C GLY A 80 30.12 0.61 20.05
N THR A 81 30.23 0.27 18.76
CA THR A 81 31.32 0.67 17.86
C THR A 81 30.88 1.66 16.78
N GLY A 82 29.58 1.98 16.74
CA GLY A 82 28.96 2.83 15.73
C GLY A 82 29.35 4.30 15.90
N GLN A 83 29.39 5.01 14.77
CA GLN A 83 29.71 6.44 14.76
C GLN A 83 28.46 7.30 14.91
N LEU A 84 27.29 6.73 14.59
CA LEU A 84 26.01 7.43 14.68
C LEU A 84 25.29 7.19 16.00
N SER A 85 24.64 8.25 16.48
CA SER A 85 23.73 8.21 17.61
C SER A 85 22.40 7.54 17.24
N HIS A 86 21.65 7.14 18.28
CA HIS A 86 20.28 6.64 18.11
C HIS A 86 19.38 7.61 17.35
N ASP A 87 19.51 8.92 17.58
CA ASP A 87 18.65 9.92 16.93
C ASP A 87 18.97 10.07 15.44
N GLU A 88 20.24 9.94 15.06
CA GLU A 88 20.68 9.98 13.66
C GLU A 88 20.18 8.74 12.91
N LEU A 89 20.29 7.56 13.50
CA LEU A 89 19.73 6.32 12.93
C LEU A 89 18.21 6.40 12.80
N ARG A 90 17.52 6.94 13.81
CA ARG A 90 16.08 7.16 13.77
C ARG A 90 15.68 8.13 12.66
N LYS A 91 16.46 9.19 12.42
CA LYS A 91 16.24 10.13 11.32
C LYS A 91 16.45 9.47 9.95
N ALA A 92 17.54 8.70 9.79
CA ALA A 92 17.80 7.92 8.58
C ALA A 92 16.65 6.95 8.26
N MET A 93 16.17 6.21 9.27
CA MET A 93 14.99 5.35 9.15
C MET A 93 13.75 6.13 8.69
N GLY A 94 13.49 7.30 9.30
CA GLY A 94 12.38 8.16 8.92
C GLY A 94 12.44 8.60 7.47
N LEU A 95 13.62 9.04 7.00
CA LEU A 95 13.83 9.49 5.63
C LEU A 95 13.73 8.34 4.61
N ALA A 96 14.28 7.17 4.94
CA ALA A 96 14.14 5.98 4.11
C ALA A 96 12.66 5.61 3.92
N MET A 97 11.85 5.63 4.99
CA MET A 97 10.42 5.27 4.91
C MET A 97 9.57 6.34 4.24
N SER A 98 9.86 7.63 4.45
CA SER A 98 9.07 8.71 3.87
C SER A 98 9.36 8.97 2.39
N THR A 99 10.41 8.34 1.83
CA THR A 99 10.81 8.55 0.43
C THR A 99 10.90 7.25 -0.36
N GLY A 100 11.62 6.24 0.15
CA GLY A 100 11.80 4.93 -0.48
C GLY A 100 10.77 3.88 -0.01
N GLY A 101 10.10 4.11 1.12
CA GLY A 101 9.02 3.25 1.60
C GLY A 101 7.74 3.42 0.79
N GLY A 102 6.97 2.34 0.63
CA GLY A 102 5.63 2.41 0.08
C GLY A 102 4.65 3.10 1.02
N SER A 103 4.80 2.89 2.33
CA SER A 103 4.09 3.62 3.39
C SER A 103 2.57 3.64 3.21
N VAL A 104 2.00 2.47 2.85
CA VAL A 104 0.54 2.29 2.72
C VAL A 104 -0.07 1.85 4.04
N VAL A 105 -1.11 2.57 4.47
CA VAL A 105 -1.91 2.23 5.65
C VAL A 105 -3.20 1.53 5.19
N THR A 106 -3.45 0.33 5.69
CA THR A 106 -4.64 -0.45 5.35
C THR A 106 -5.34 -0.93 6.60
N MET A 107 -6.58 -0.50 6.82
CA MET A 107 -7.35 -0.84 8.02
C MET A 107 -8.74 -1.38 7.69
N GLY A 108 -9.11 -2.49 8.33
CA GLY A 108 -10.39 -3.15 8.17
C GLY A 108 -10.24 -4.52 7.50
N ASN A 109 -11.14 -4.88 6.58
CA ASN A 109 -11.25 -6.25 6.09
C ASN A 109 -11.19 -6.36 4.57
N GLY A 110 -10.38 -7.29 4.05
CA GLY A 110 -10.38 -7.64 2.63
C GLY A 110 -9.99 -6.49 1.69
N ASN A 111 -9.29 -5.46 2.19
CA ASN A 111 -8.82 -4.38 1.33
C ASN A 111 -7.60 -4.85 0.53
N THR A 112 -7.48 -4.39 -0.71
CA THR A 112 -6.35 -4.71 -1.60
C THR A 112 -5.66 -3.43 -2.03
N SER A 113 -4.34 -3.40 -1.85
CA SER A 113 -3.44 -2.38 -2.37
C SER A 113 -2.35 -3.06 -3.19
N ASP A 114 -2.16 -2.63 -4.43
CA ASP A 114 -1.10 -3.15 -5.30
C ASP A 114 -0.46 -2.00 -6.08
N TYR A 115 0.87 -1.87 -6.07
CA TYR A 115 1.56 -0.72 -6.69
C TYR A 115 1.01 0.63 -6.21
N ALA A 116 0.72 0.76 -4.92
CA ALA A 116 0.33 2.01 -4.30
C ALA A 116 1.40 2.53 -3.35
N VAL A 117 1.50 3.85 -3.25
CA VAL A 117 2.52 4.56 -2.48
C VAL A 117 1.89 5.71 -1.70
N HIS A 118 2.32 5.92 -0.47
CA HIS A 118 1.87 7.00 0.42
C HIS A 118 0.34 7.11 0.53
N SER A 119 -0.34 5.96 0.59
CA SER A 119 -1.80 5.90 0.48
C SER A 119 -2.45 5.30 1.73
N GLN A 120 -3.72 5.62 1.95
CA GLN A 120 -4.52 5.09 3.05
C GLN A 120 -5.79 4.43 2.51
N ILE A 121 -6.11 3.24 3.04
CA ILE A 121 -7.32 2.50 2.71
C ILE A 121 -7.98 2.07 4.02
N ILE A 122 -9.22 2.50 4.24
CA ILE A 122 -9.96 2.20 5.48
C ILE A 122 -11.36 1.67 5.11
N GLY A 123 -11.75 0.57 5.75
CA GLY A 123 -13.07 -0.03 5.60
C GLY A 123 -12.99 -1.46 5.07
N SER A 124 -13.86 -1.83 4.13
CA SER A 124 -13.98 -3.23 3.70
C SER A 124 -14.04 -3.39 2.20
N GLY A 125 -13.24 -4.32 1.66
CA GLY A 125 -13.28 -4.69 0.25
C GLY A 125 -12.87 -3.57 -0.71
N ASN A 126 -12.14 -2.55 -0.25
CA ASN A 126 -11.66 -1.49 -1.12
C ASN A 126 -10.42 -1.94 -1.89
N ILE A 127 -10.26 -1.42 -3.11
CA ILE A 127 -9.18 -1.77 -4.02
C ILE A 127 -8.46 -0.49 -4.46
N LEU A 128 -7.15 -0.43 -4.30
CA LEU A 128 -6.29 0.63 -4.84
C LEU A 128 -5.14 -0.01 -5.61
N THR A 129 -5.14 0.11 -6.93
CA THR A 129 -4.12 -0.53 -7.78
C THR A 129 -3.43 0.46 -8.70
N GLY A 130 -2.11 0.44 -8.75
CA GLY A 130 -1.31 1.06 -9.81
C GLY A 130 -0.74 0.03 -10.78
N THR A 131 0.34 0.42 -11.44
CA THR A 131 1.23 -0.49 -12.17
C THR A 131 2.68 -0.21 -11.81
N ALA A 132 3.60 -1.09 -12.21
CA ALA A 132 5.04 -0.87 -12.01
C ALA A 132 5.55 0.46 -12.59
N ASN A 133 4.97 0.92 -13.70
CA ASN A 133 5.37 2.16 -14.38
C ASN A 133 4.56 3.38 -13.93
N THR A 134 3.38 3.16 -13.38
CA THR A 134 2.47 4.23 -12.94
C THR A 134 1.84 3.79 -11.62
N PRO A 135 2.59 3.90 -10.50
CA PRO A 135 2.05 3.61 -9.19
C PRO A 135 0.88 4.54 -8.86
N SER A 136 -0.03 4.09 -8.00
CA SER A 136 -1.08 4.96 -7.46
C SER A 136 -0.55 5.69 -6.23
N ILE A 137 -0.38 7.01 -6.31
CA ILE A 137 0.37 7.78 -5.31
C ILE A 137 -0.52 8.76 -4.55
N ASN A 138 -0.34 8.86 -3.22
CA ASN A 138 -0.99 9.84 -2.35
C ASN A 138 -2.52 9.76 -2.32
N ASN A 139 -3.09 8.55 -2.27
CA ASN A 139 -4.54 8.37 -2.32
C ASN A 139 -5.13 8.02 -0.95
N THR A 140 -6.36 8.45 -0.72
CA THR A 140 -7.16 8.06 0.44
C THR A 140 -8.46 7.43 -0.04
N ILE A 141 -8.75 6.20 0.40
CA ILE A 141 -10.01 5.51 0.14
C ILE A 141 -10.66 5.11 1.48
N ASN A 142 -11.93 5.47 1.66
CA ASN A 142 -12.70 5.15 2.85
C ASN A 142 -14.09 4.58 2.49
N GLY A 143 -14.46 3.44 3.08
CA GLY A 143 -15.81 2.89 3.01
C GLY A 143 -15.85 1.44 2.52
N TYR A 144 -16.79 1.12 1.63
CA TYR A 144 -17.03 -0.27 1.20
C TYR A 144 -16.97 -0.45 -0.31
N GLY A 145 -16.17 -1.40 -0.77
CA GLY A 145 -16.15 -1.82 -2.17
C GLY A 145 -15.73 -0.73 -3.16
N ASN A 146 -15.03 0.31 -2.70
CA ASN A 146 -14.52 1.36 -3.57
C ASN A 146 -13.29 0.86 -4.35
N THR A 147 -13.11 1.37 -5.56
CA THR A 147 -11.98 1.01 -6.41
C THR A 147 -11.33 2.25 -7.03
N GLY A 148 -10.04 2.43 -6.77
CA GLY A 148 -9.15 3.37 -7.45
C GLY A 148 -8.14 2.61 -8.32
N ARG A 149 -8.00 2.95 -9.61
CA ARG A 149 -7.01 2.34 -10.51
C ARG A 149 -6.14 3.37 -11.21
N ASN A 150 -4.81 3.30 -11.05
CA ASN A 150 -3.86 4.24 -11.63
C ASN A 150 -4.24 5.69 -11.32
N VAL A 151 -4.47 5.96 -10.04
CA VAL A 151 -4.99 7.24 -9.55
C VAL A 151 -3.96 7.92 -8.66
N GLU A 152 -3.95 9.23 -8.67
CA GLU A 152 -3.00 10.03 -7.89
C GLU A 152 -3.71 11.18 -7.16
N ARG A 153 -3.35 11.39 -5.89
CA ARG A 153 -3.92 12.47 -5.06
C ARG A 153 -5.45 12.43 -4.99
N MET A 154 -6.02 11.23 -5.03
CA MET A 154 -7.46 11.03 -4.91
C MET A 154 -7.90 10.95 -3.45
N SER A 155 -9.05 11.54 -3.14
CA SER A 155 -9.80 11.25 -1.92
C SER A 155 -11.17 10.68 -2.27
N MET A 156 -11.44 9.44 -1.87
CA MET A 156 -12.68 8.73 -2.19
C MET A 156 -13.34 8.23 -0.92
N MET A 157 -14.62 8.58 -0.71
CA MET A 157 -15.41 8.13 0.42
C MET A 157 -16.81 7.67 0.00
N GLY A 158 -17.22 6.51 0.50
CA GLY A 158 -18.58 5.98 0.35
C GLY A 158 -18.60 4.52 -0.09
N THR A 159 -19.49 4.17 -0.99
CA THR A 159 -19.72 2.78 -1.41
C THR A 159 -19.64 2.60 -2.91
N GLY A 160 -18.87 1.61 -3.37
CA GLY A 160 -18.95 1.14 -4.76
C GLY A 160 -18.50 2.15 -5.81
N ASN A 161 -17.78 3.20 -5.44
CA ASN A 161 -17.20 4.13 -6.41
C ASN A 161 -16.06 3.43 -7.16
N ASN A 162 -15.96 3.64 -8.47
CA ASN A 162 -14.97 3.03 -9.34
C ASN A 162 -14.34 4.09 -10.26
N ILE A 163 -13.16 4.56 -9.87
CA ILE A 163 -12.47 5.66 -10.52
C ILE A 163 -11.12 5.18 -11.04
N SER A 164 -10.85 5.40 -12.33
CA SER A 164 -9.60 4.98 -12.99
C SER A 164 -8.93 6.13 -13.72
N GLY A 165 -7.60 6.13 -13.78
CA GLY A 165 -6.82 7.06 -14.62
C GLY A 165 -6.96 8.55 -14.27
N SER A 166 -7.45 8.86 -13.07
CA SER A 166 -7.76 10.23 -12.65
C SER A 166 -6.71 10.79 -11.69
N THR A 167 -6.62 12.12 -11.61
CA THR A 167 -5.65 12.81 -10.74
C THR A 167 -6.29 13.96 -9.98
N ALA A 168 -6.03 14.05 -8.67
CA ALA A 168 -6.51 15.15 -7.82
C ALA A 168 -8.03 15.22 -7.62
N ASP A 169 -8.70 14.08 -7.68
CA ASP A 169 -10.15 14.00 -7.59
C ASP A 169 -10.64 13.80 -6.15
N VAL A 170 -11.76 14.44 -5.82
CA VAL A 170 -12.49 14.25 -4.56
C VAL A 170 -13.86 13.67 -4.87
N VAL A 171 -14.12 12.46 -4.37
CA VAL A 171 -15.39 11.75 -4.58
C VAL A 171 -15.99 11.42 -3.22
N ILE A 172 -17.18 11.96 -2.95
CA ILE A 172 -17.93 11.68 -1.72
C ILE A 172 -19.36 11.30 -2.09
N GLY A 173 -19.71 10.05 -1.77
CA GLY A 173 -21.01 9.45 -2.02
C GLY A 173 -20.84 8.08 -2.65
N ASP A 174 -21.84 7.58 -3.37
CA ASP A 174 -21.87 6.17 -3.75
C ASP A 174 -22.05 5.94 -5.26
N TYR A 175 -21.42 4.85 -5.71
CA TYR A 175 -21.57 4.22 -7.02
C TYR A 175 -21.08 5.05 -8.22
N HIS A 176 -20.26 6.07 -7.99
CA HIS A 176 -19.67 6.85 -9.09
C HIS A 176 -18.76 6.02 -9.96
N HIS A 177 -18.83 6.23 -11.27
CA HIS A 177 -17.89 5.63 -12.22
C HIS A 177 -17.24 6.71 -13.07
N MET A 178 -15.92 6.72 -13.10
CA MET A 178 -15.14 7.64 -13.92
C MET A 178 -13.91 6.95 -14.48
N ASP A 179 -13.54 7.34 -15.69
CA ASP A 179 -12.30 6.94 -16.33
C ASP A 179 -11.62 8.19 -16.90
N GLY A 180 -10.54 8.62 -16.23
CA GLY A 180 -9.82 9.85 -16.51
C GLY A 180 -10.35 11.08 -15.76
N GLY A 181 -9.81 12.24 -16.13
CA GLY A 181 -10.14 13.52 -15.52
C GLY A 181 -9.14 13.98 -14.48
N LYS A 182 -9.15 15.28 -14.20
CA LYS A 182 -8.28 15.91 -13.20
C LYS A 182 -9.03 16.97 -12.42
N ASN A 183 -8.73 17.08 -11.13
CA ASN A 183 -9.26 18.13 -10.26
C ASN A 183 -10.79 18.13 -10.14
N ASN A 184 -11.42 16.96 -10.25
CA ASN A 184 -12.87 16.83 -10.14
C ASN A 184 -13.32 16.84 -8.68
N VAL A 185 -14.52 17.37 -8.44
CA VAL A 185 -15.23 17.23 -7.17
C VAL A 185 -16.60 16.65 -7.45
N ILE A 186 -16.87 15.47 -6.88
CA ILE A 186 -18.12 14.74 -7.03
C ILE A 186 -18.74 14.53 -5.66
N LEU A 187 -19.99 14.97 -5.53
CA LEU A 187 -20.75 14.92 -4.28
C LEU A 187 -22.14 14.32 -4.55
N GLY A 188 -22.57 13.42 -3.67
CA GLY A 188 -23.87 12.74 -3.74
C GLY A 188 -23.76 11.31 -4.25
N SER A 189 -24.86 10.58 -4.39
CA SER A 189 -24.85 9.18 -4.80
C SER A 189 -25.60 8.98 -6.11
N MET A 190 -25.11 8.12 -7.00
CA MET A 190 -25.86 7.71 -8.18
C MET A 190 -27.02 6.78 -7.81
N ALA A 191 -28.08 6.80 -8.62
CA ALA A 191 -29.17 5.83 -8.49
C ALA A 191 -28.65 4.41 -8.77
N THR A 192 -28.90 3.49 -7.84
CA THR A 192 -28.49 2.09 -8.01
C THR A 192 -29.62 1.24 -8.53
N GLU A 193 -29.29 0.34 -9.46
CA GLU A 193 -30.15 -0.79 -9.80
C GLU A 193 -29.61 -2.05 -9.10
N LYS A 194 -30.46 -2.75 -8.34
CA LYS A 194 -30.08 -4.04 -7.75
C LYS A 194 -29.92 -5.06 -8.88
N LYS A 195 -28.68 -5.38 -9.23
CA LYS A 195 -28.38 -6.50 -10.12
C LYS A 195 -28.01 -7.73 -9.30
N THR A 196 -28.71 -8.84 -9.52
CA THR A 196 -28.30 -10.14 -9.01
C THR A 196 -27.05 -10.57 -9.75
N VAL A 197 -25.94 -10.74 -9.03
CA VAL A 197 -24.69 -11.26 -9.58
C VAL A 197 -24.49 -12.66 -9.00
N GLU A 198 -24.51 -13.68 -9.84
CA GLU A 198 -24.03 -15.00 -9.45
C GLU A 198 -22.52 -14.92 -9.24
N LYS A 199 -22.07 -15.12 -8.00
CA LYS A 199 -20.65 -15.30 -7.67
C LYS A 199 -20.38 -16.78 -7.49
N THR A 200 -19.78 -17.40 -8.51
CA THR A 200 -19.29 -18.77 -8.41
C THR A 200 -17.91 -18.75 -7.77
N TYR A 201 -17.77 -19.38 -6.60
CA TYR A 201 -16.47 -19.60 -5.98
C TYR A 201 -15.96 -20.97 -6.40
N THR A 202 -14.88 -20.99 -7.20
CA THR A 202 -14.18 -22.22 -7.57
C THR A 202 -12.93 -22.33 -6.71
N MET A 203 -12.90 -23.29 -5.79
CA MET A 203 -11.69 -23.62 -5.04
C MET A 203 -10.66 -24.19 -6.01
N LYS A 204 -9.42 -23.70 -5.97
CA LYS A 204 -8.32 -24.22 -6.78
C LYS A 204 -7.14 -24.64 -5.90
N ASP A 205 -6.46 -25.73 -6.27
CA ASP A 205 -5.24 -26.18 -5.62
C ASP A 205 -4.04 -25.28 -5.95
N ALA A 206 -2.89 -25.55 -5.30
CA ALA A 206 -1.65 -24.81 -5.53
C ALA A 206 -1.11 -24.93 -6.98
N SER A 207 -1.63 -25.86 -7.78
CA SER A 207 -1.32 -26.06 -9.19
C SER A 207 -2.37 -25.44 -10.14
N GLY A 208 -3.40 -24.79 -9.59
CA GLY A 208 -4.46 -24.12 -10.33
C GLY A 208 -5.62 -25.04 -10.76
N ASN A 209 -5.65 -26.30 -10.32
CA ASN A 209 -6.73 -27.23 -10.63
C ASN A 209 -7.93 -26.98 -9.72
N VAL A 210 -9.15 -27.14 -10.25
CA VAL A 210 -10.38 -27.00 -9.47
C VAL A 210 -10.48 -28.15 -8.46
N ILE A 211 -10.62 -27.82 -7.18
CA ILE A 211 -10.95 -28.75 -6.10
C ILE A 211 -12.47 -28.71 -5.95
N LEU A 212 -13.12 -29.85 -6.19
CA LEU A 212 -14.56 -30.06 -5.98
C LEU A 212 -14.85 -30.34 -4.49
#